data_AF-A0A943FV77-F1
#
_entry.id   AF-A0A943FV77-F1
#
_cell.length_a   1.000
_cell.length_b   1.000
_cell.length_c   1.000
_cell.angle_alpha   90.00
_cell.angle_beta   90.00
_cell.angle_gamma   90.00
#
_symmetry.space_group_name_H-M   'P 1'
#
loop_
_entity.id
_entity.type
_entity.pdbx_description
1 polymer ?
#
loop_
_entity_poly.entity_id
_entity_poly.type
_entity_poly.pdbx_seq_one_letter_code
_entity_poly.pdbx_strand_id
1 'polypeptide(L)' 'MKTVKLSDFSPYDRNKGGMQELHHKIESKILQYWGEDSGILIGITPIYKRHLWSEEVNVINDKQ' A
#
# COMPACT_ATOMS: atom_id res chain seq x y z
N MET A 1 5.30 12.20 8.01
CA MET A 1 4.33 11.25 7.42
C MET A 1 4.56 11.25 5.93
N LYS A 2 5.05 10.14 5.37
CA LYS A 2 5.31 10.02 3.94
C LYS A 2 4.00 9.99 3.16
N THR A 3 4.05 10.41 1.90
CA THR A 3 2.93 10.30 0.97
C THR A 3 3.25 9.26 -0.11
N VAL A 4 2.27 8.43 -0.46
CA VAL A 4 2.37 7.42 -1.51
C VAL A 4 1.22 7.56 -2.50
N LYS A 5 1.45 7.19 -3.77
CA LYS A 5 0.41 7.19 -4.80
C LYS A 5 -0.25 5.82 -4.87
N LEU A 6 -1.58 5.77 -4.90
CA LEU A 6 -2.32 4.52 -5.03
C LEU A 6 -2.02 3.83 -6.38
N SER A 7 -1.64 4.60 -7.41
CA SER A 7 -1.24 4.06 -8.71
C SER A 7 0.06 3.24 -8.70
N ASP A 8 0.93 3.41 -7.71
CA ASP A 8 2.17 2.63 -7.56
C ASP A 8 1.89 1.20 -7.08
N PHE A 9 0.66 0.93 -6.61
CA PHE A 9 0.25 -0.36 -6.05
C PHE A 9 -0.83 -1.06 -6.87
N SER A 10 -0.83 -2.39 -6.79
CA SER A 10 -1.78 -3.26 -7.46
C SER A 10 -1.90 -4.63 -6.77
N PRO A 11 -3.03 -5.34 -6.96
CA PRO A 11 -4.28 -4.87 -7.57
C PRO A 11 -5.11 -4.07 -6.57
N TYR A 12 -5.62 -2.91 -6.99
CA TYR A 12 -6.57 -2.11 -6.21
C TYR A 12 -7.99 -2.37 -6.73
N ASP A 13 -8.91 -2.72 -5.83
CA ASP A 13 -10.31 -2.96 -6.15
C ASP A 13 -11.20 -2.01 -5.34
N ARG A 14 -11.79 -1.02 -6.02
CA ARG A 14 -12.66 -0.02 -5.40
C ARG A 14 -13.91 -0.63 -4.73
N ASN A 15 -14.35 -1.80 -5.18
CA ASN A 15 -15.59 -2.43 -4.72
C ASN A 15 -15.37 -3.46 -3.61
N LYS A 16 -14.11 -3.82 -3.32
CA LYS A 16 -13.77 -4.89 -2.37
C LYS A 16 -14.27 -4.62 -0.94
N GLY A 17 -14.41 -3.35 -0.57
CA GLY A 17 -14.78 -2.92 0.78
C GLY A 17 -13.72 -3.29 1.83
N GLY A 18 -13.65 -2.53 2.92
CA GLY A 18 -12.72 -2.81 4.03
C GLY A 18 -11.23 -2.69 3.65
N MET A 19 -10.37 -3.37 4.43
CA MET A 19 -8.92 -3.32 4.27
C MET A 19 -8.46 -4.11 3.04
N GLN A 20 -7.62 -3.49 2.22
CA GLN A 20 -6.98 -4.09 1.07
C GLN A 20 -5.47 -4.12 1.23
N GLU A 21 -4.87 -5.26 0.95
CA GLU A 21 -3.42 -5.40 0.83
C GLU A 21 -3.00 -5.20 -0.63
N LEU A 22 -2.27 -4.11 -0.89
CA LEU A 22 -1.85 -3.71 -2.23
C LEU A 22 -0.33 -3.89 -2.36
N HIS A 23 0.13 -4.64 -3.36
CA HIS A 23 1.56 -4.83 -3.60
C HIS A 23 2.12 -3.69 -4.43
N HIS A 24 3.27 -3.16 -4.03
CA HIS A 24 3.98 -2.18 -4.85
C HIS A 24 4.46 -2.85 -6.14
N LYS A 25 4.35 -2.17 -7.27
CA LYS A 25 4.61 -2.76 -8.60
C LYS A 25 6.07 -3.16 -8.85
N ILE A 26 7.00 -2.43 -8.22
CA ILE A 26 8.45 -2.59 -8.42
C ILE A 26 9.15 -3.01 -7.12
N GLU A 27 9.02 -2.19 -6.07
CA GLU A 27 9.67 -2.42 -4.79
C GLU A 27 9.05 -3.54 -3.95
N SER A 28 9.84 -4.12 -3.04
CA SER A 28 9.37 -5.10 -2.03
C SER A 28 8.64 -4.39 -0.88
N LYS A 29 7.46 -3.84 -1.20
CA LYS A 29 6.59 -3.13 -0.25
C LYS A 29 5.13 -3.51 -0.45
N ILE A 30 4.37 -3.36 0.62
CA ILE A 30 2.93 -3.63 0.67
C ILE A 30 2.26 -2.41 1.30
N LEU A 31 1.13 -1.98 0.77
CA LEU A 31 0.27 -0.97 1.38
C LEU A 31 -1.00 -1.64 1.91
N GLN A 32 -1.22 -1.58 3.21
CA GLN A 32 -2.54 -1.86 3.79
C GLN A 32 -3.38 -0.59 3.69
N TYR A 33 -4.41 -0.64 2.85
CA TYR A 33 -5.23 0.48 2.45
C TYR A 33 -6.69 0.27 2.86
N TRP A 34 -7.28 1.25 3.55
CA TRP A 34 -8.66 1.16 4.04
C TRP A 34 -9.69 1.93 3.21
N GLY A 35 -9.31 2.46 2.05
CA GLY A 35 -10.22 3.26 1.21
C GLY A 35 -10.31 4.74 1.61
N GLU A 36 -9.45 5.20 2.52
CA GLU A 36 -9.38 6.60 2.98
C GLU A 36 -8.15 7.32 2.38
N ASP A 37 -7.73 8.42 3.00
CA ASP A 37 -6.53 9.18 2.60
C ASP A 37 -5.26 8.72 3.34
N SER A 38 -5.34 7.60 4.07
CA SER A 38 -4.26 7.04 4.89
C SER A 38 -4.12 5.52 4.71
N GLY A 39 -2.96 5.00 5.10
CA GLY A 39 -2.64 3.58 5.03
C GLY A 39 -1.36 3.23 5.80
N ILE A 40 -1.05 1.94 5.90
CA ILE A 40 0.23 1.46 6.46
C ILE A 40 1.09 0.92 5.33
N LEU A 41 2.23 1.54 5.12
CA LEU A 41 3.25 1.05 4.22
C LEU A 41 4.16 0.08 4.97
N ILE A 42 4.25 -1.14 4.48
CA ILE A 42 5.02 -2.24 5.05
C ILE A 42 6.18 -2.56 4.12
N GLY A 43 7.40 -2.40 4.61
CA GLY A 43 8.59 -2.91 3.93
C GLY A 43 8.74 -4.41 4.16
N ILE A 44 8.96 -5.18 3.10
CA ILE A 44 9.13 -6.63 3.18
C ILE A 44 10.43 -7.10 2.52
N THR A 45 10.93 -8.27 2.94
CA THR A 45 12.06 -8.89 2.25
C THR A 45 11.64 -9.45 0.87
N PRO A 46 12.47 -9.32 -0.18
CA PRO A 46 12.14 -9.87 -1.50
C PRO A 46 12.01 -11.39 -1.50
N ILE A 47 12.86 -12.08 -0.72
CA ILE A 47 13.04 -13.54 -0.80
C ILE A 47 12.04 -14.30 0.10
N TYR A 48 11.50 -13.66 1.15
CA TYR A 48 10.63 -14.34 2.13
C TYR A 48 9.39 -13.53 2.56
N LYS A 49 9.14 -12.36 1.93
CA LYS A 49 8.07 -11.42 2.30
C LYS A 49 7.99 -11.14 3.81
N ARG A 50 9.12 -11.22 4.54
CA ARG A 50 9.14 -10.95 5.98
C ARG A 50 9.01 -9.46 6.21
N HIS A 51 8.17 -9.08 7.17
CA HIS A 51 8.03 -7.69 7.63
C HIS A 51 9.37 -7.17 8.17
N LEU A 52 9.83 -6.04 7.65
CA LEU A 52 11.03 -5.34 8.09
C LEU A 52 10.70 -4.09 8.91
N TRP A 53 9.72 -3.31 8.43
CA TRP A 53 9.26 -2.08 9.07
C TRP A 53 7.87 -1.72 8.56
N SER A 54 7.14 -0.91 9.33
CA SER A 54 5.85 -0.34 8.94
C SER A 54 5.82 1.15 9.29
N GLU A 55 5.22 1.95 8.42
CA GLU A 55 5.01 3.39 8.64
C GLU A 55 3.59 3.76 8.22
N GLU A 56 2.95 4.66 8.97
CA GLU A 56 1.73 5.32 8.56
C GLU A 56 2.01 6.35 7.46
N VAL A 57 1.24 6.28 6.38
CA VAL A 57 1.43 7.11 5.19
C VAL A 57 0.11 7.75 4.75
N ASN A 58 0.23 8.93 4.15
CA ASN A 58 -0.86 9.52 3.38
C ASN A 58 -0.93 8.82 2.02
N VAL A 59 -2.14 8.52 1.57
CA VAL A 59 -2.41 7.87 0.28
C VAL A 59 -3.09 8.88 -0.63
N ILE A 60 -2.44 9.23 -1.74
CA ILE A 60 -3.07 10.01 -2.81
C ILE A 60 -3.71 9.05 -3.79
N ASN A 61 -5.02 9.16 -3.96
CA ASN A 61 -5.74 8.45 -5.01
C ASN A 61 -5.65 9.20 -6.34
N ASP A 62 -4.58 8.94 -7.09
CA ASP A 62 -4.30 9.51 -8.41
C ASP A 62 -4.88 8.67 -9.57
N LYS A 63 -5.75 7.69 -9.25
CA LYS A 63 -6.51 6.91 -10.24
C LYS A 63 -7.89 7.54 -10.56
N GLN A 64 -8.10 8.81 -10.21
CA GLN A 64 -9.31 9.58 -10.58
C GLN A 64 -9.19 10.18 -11.98
#